data_AF-A4F6Z5-F1
#
_entry.id   AF-A4F6Z5-F1
#
_cell.length_a   1.000
_cell.length_b   1.000
_cell.length_c   1.000
_cell.angle_alpha   90.00
_cell.angle_beta   90.00
_cell.angle_gamma   90.00
#
_symmetry.space_group_name_H-M   'P 1'
#
loop_
_entity.id
_entity.type
_entity.pdbx_description
1 polymer ?
#
loop_
_entity_poly.entity_id
_entity_poly.type
_entity_poly.pdbx_seq_one_letter_code
_entity_poly.pdbx_strand_id
1 'polypeptide(L)'
;MRLHTERAQGMVGDHHATFIPTHREDNDTPIVMQVSMSVPVSLEDIEAVFWIAVNGGMLLDERELGNDQYAHEMVLETFLHEGSNRICLAREEIEDIKPGSGDYALLMMIRRRVAELYGRPGVPAPRRALTRA
;
A
#
# COMPACT_ATOMS: atom_id res chain seq x y z
N MET A 1 -13.07 -29.20 -18.96
CA MET A 1 -11.66 -28.85 -18.69
C MET A 1 -11.65 -27.53 -17.92
N ARG A 2 -11.20 -27.50 -16.66
CA ARG A 2 -11.05 -26.26 -15.88
C ARG A 2 -9.60 -26.14 -15.45
N LEU A 3 -8.82 -25.40 -16.23
CA LEU A 3 -7.48 -24.99 -15.82
C LEU A 3 -7.63 -23.96 -14.69
N HIS A 4 -7.04 -24.23 -13.52
CA HIS A 4 -6.85 -23.20 -12.50
C HIS A 4 -5.64 -22.34 -12.91
N THR A 5 -5.93 -21.13 -13.39
CA THR A 5 -4.96 -20.17 -13.95
C THR A 5 -4.65 -19.00 -13.02
N GLU A 6 -5.12 -19.07 -11.78
CA GLU A 6 -4.94 -18.00 -10.80
C GLU A 6 -3.46 -17.90 -10.45
N ARG A 7 -2.87 -16.70 -10.47
CA ARG A 7 -1.46 -16.50 -10.13
C ARG A 7 -1.38 -16.06 -8.66
N ALA A 8 -0.61 -16.77 -7.85
CA ALA A 8 -0.19 -16.41 -6.51
C ALA A 8 1.18 -15.72 -6.52
N GLN A 9 1.50 -15.00 -5.46
CA GLN A 9 2.80 -14.38 -5.28
C GLN A 9 3.36 -14.72 -3.89
N GLY A 10 4.67 -14.92 -3.80
CA GLY A 10 5.36 -15.21 -2.53
C GLY A 10 6.61 -14.36 -2.36
N MET A 11 6.94 -14.03 -1.10
CA MET A 11 8.14 -13.26 -0.73
C MET A 11 8.97 -13.93 0.37
N VAL A 12 10.30 -13.89 0.22
CA VAL A 12 11.34 -14.25 1.20
C VAL A 12 12.45 -13.19 1.17
N GLY A 13 12.56 -12.34 2.20
CA GLY A 13 13.61 -11.30 2.26
C GLY A 13 13.53 -10.36 1.05
N ASP A 14 14.61 -10.27 0.26
CA ASP A 14 14.69 -9.32 -0.87
C ASP A 14 14.17 -9.87 -2.21
N HIS A 15 13.51 -11.03 -2.22
CA HIS A 15 13.09 -11.68 -3.47
C HIS A 15 11.61 -12.10 -3.47
N HIS A 16 10.89 -11.61 -4.48
CA HIS A 16 9.47 -11.87 -4.76
C HIS A 16 9.31 -12.70 -6.03
N ALA A 17 8.27 -13.55 -6.12
CA ALA A 17 7.93 -14.27 -7.34
C ALA A 17 6.42 -14.45 -7.54
N THR A 18 5.97 -14.39 -8.80
CA THR A 18 4.60 -14.72 -9.26
C THR A 18 4.57 -16.15 -9.81
N PHE A 19 3.62 -16.99 -9.36
CA PHE A 19 3.47 -18.40 -9.77
C PHE A 19 1.99 -18.78 -9.78
N ILE A 20 1.53 -19.60 -10.73
CA ILE A 20 0.18 -20.19 -10.63
C ILE A 20 0.25 -21.27 -9.53
N PRO A 21 -0.56 -21.25 -8.45
CA PRO A 21 -0.58 -22.32 -7.49
C PRO A 21 -1.25 -23.52 -8.15
N THR A 22 -0.43 -24.43 -8.67
CA THR A 22 -0.87 -25.67 -9.31
C THR A 22 -0.96 -26.79 -8.27
N HIS A 23 -2.11 -27.45 -8.18
CA HIS A 23 -2.24 -28.75 -7.52
C HIS A 23 -2.42 -29.85 -8.59
N ARG A 24 -2.11 -31.12 -8.27
CA ARG A 24 -2.39 -32.25 -9.18
C ARG A 24 -3.90 -32.34 -9.45
N GLU A 25 -4.31 -32.65 -10.68
CA GLU A 25 -5.71 -33.05 -10.93
C GLU A 25 -6.09 -34.18 -9.96
N ASP A 26 -7.29 -34.10 -9.38
CA ASP A 26 -7.82 -35.01 -8.35
C ASP A 26 -7.08 -34.99 -6.99
N ASN A 27 -6.59 -33.83 -6.54
CA ASN A 27 -6.12 -33.67 -5.16
C ASN A 27 -7.27 -33.32 -4.20
N ASP A 28 -7.86 -34.34 -3.56
CA ASP A 28 -9.01 -34.19 -2.67
C ASP A 28 -8.68 -33.57 -1.29
N THR A 29 -7.48 -33.01 -1.11
CA THR A 29 -7.04 -32.45 0.19
C THR A 29 -7.09 -30.92 0.13
N PRO A 30 -7.77 -30.24 1.07
CA PRO A 30 -7.81 -28.78 1.07
C PRO A 30 -6.40 -28.23 1.35
N ILE A 31 -5.80 -27.56 0.37
CA ILE A 31 -4.57 -26.81 0.57
C ILE A 31 -4.96 -25.51 1.27
N VAL A 32 -4.69 -25.44 2.57
CA VAL A 32 -4.76 -24.19 3.33
C VAL A 32 -3.38 -23.54 3.27
N MET A 33 -3.27 -22.43 2.52
CA MET A 33 -2.07 -21.60 2.53
C MET A 33 -2.34 -20.38 3.41
N GLN A 34 -1.56 -20.24 4.49
CA GLN A 34 -1.60 -19.09 5.37
C GLN A 34 -0.27 -18.34 5.27
N VAL A 35 -0.32 -17.10 4.81
CA VAL A 35 0.82 -16.18 4.78
C VAL A 35 0.58 -15.13 5.86
N SER A 36 1.47 -15.09 6.85
CA SER A 36 1.50 -14.04 7.86
C SER A 36 2.80 -13.26 7.67
N MET A 37 2.68 -11.95 7.47
CA MET A 37 3.81 -11.06 7.24
C MET A 37 3.67 -9.81 8.10
N SER A 38 4.78 -9.34 8.66
CA SER A 38 4.87 -8.08 9.38
C SER A 38 5.86 -7.17 8.66
N VAL A 39 5.37 -6.09 8.07
CA VAL A 39 6.19 -5.09 7.40
C VAL A 39 6.17 -3.79 8.22
N PRO A 40 7.32 -3.24 8.62
CA PRO A 40 7.35 -1.92 9.23
C PRO A 40 7.04 -0.87 8.16
N VAL A 41 5.96 -0.12 8.33
CA VAL A 41 5.55 0.98 7.44
C VAL A 41 5.54 2.30 8.20
N SER A 42 6.01 3.37 7.57
CA SER A 42 5.93 4.72 8.11
C SER A 42 4.65 5.43 7.66
N LEU A 43 4.28 6.54 8.31
CA LEU A 43 3.15 7.36 7.85
C LEU A 43 3.40 7.93 6.44
N GLU A 44 4.65 8.23 6.10
CA GLU A 44 5.04 8.70 4.77
C GLU A 44 4.81 7.61 3.70
N ASP A 45 5.04 6.34 4.04
CA ASP A 45 4.73 5.22 3.12
C ASP A 45 3.23 5.06 2.93
N ILE A 46 2.43 5.27 3.99
CA ILE A 46 0.97 5.24 3.91
C ILE A 46 0.44 6.43 3.10
N GLU A 47 1.00 7.64 3.27
CA GLU A 47 0.69 8.81 2.44
C GLU A 47 0.92 8.53 0.95
N ALA A 48 2.07 7.93 0.61
CA ALA A 48 2.40 7.56 -0.76
C ALA A 48 1.44 6.50 -1.33
N VAL A 49 1.03 5.53 -0.51
CA VAL A 49 0.04 4.53 -0.90
C VAL A 49 -1.32 5.16 -1.20
N PHE A 50 -1.82 6.07 -0.35
CA PHE A 50 -3.06 6.80 -0.65
C PHE A 50 -2.92 7.68 -1.89
N TRP A 51 -1.76 8.31 -2.09
CA TRP A 51 -1.49 9.10 -3.28
C TRP A 51 -1.58 8.25 -4.56
N ILE A 52 -1.02 7.04 -4.54
CA ILE A 52 -1.14 6.09 -5.64
C ILE A 52 -2.60 5.69 -5.86
N ALA A 53 -3.31 5.30 -4.81
CA ALA A 53 -4.70 4.87 -4.91
C ALA A 53 -5.62 5.96 -5.49
N VAL A 54 -5.45 7.20 -5.03
CA VAL A 54 -6.25 8.34 -5.50
C VAL A 54 -5.94 8.69 -6.96
N ASN A 55 -4.65 8.72 -7.34
CA ASN A 55 -4.29 8.95 -8.74
C ASN A 55 -4.64 7.77 -9.65
N GLY A 56 -4.80 6.58 -9.10
CA GLY A 56 -5.34 5.38 -9.76
C GLY A 56 -6.86 5.40 -9.94
N GLY A 57 -7.55 6.41 -9.40
CA GLY A 57 -8.99 6.62 -9.59
C GLY A 57 -9.84 6.54 -8.32
N MET A 58 -9.24 6.32 -7.14
CA MET A 58 -9.96 6.37 -5.86
C MET A 58 -10.39 7.82 -5.55
N LEU A 59 -11.66 8.01 -5.22
CA LEU A 59 -12.23 9.31 -4.89
C LEU A 59 -12.06 9.63 -3.40
N LEU A 60 -11.82 10.90 -3.10
CA LEU A 60 -11.67 11.40 -1.74
C LEU A 60 -13.00 11.62 -0.99
N ASP A 61 -14.15 11.20 -1.55
CA ASP A 61 -15.45 11.49 -0.96
C ASP A 61 -15.83 10.56 0.21
N GLU A 62 -16.93 10.87 0.90
CA GLU A 62 -17.39 10.09 2.06
C GLU A 62 -17.72 8.63 1.77
N ARG A 63 -18.02 8.29 0.51
CA ARG A 63 -18.36 6.91 0.11
C ARG A 63 -17.11 6.06 -0.06
N GLU A 64 -15.96 6.69 -0.33
CA GLU A 64 -14.68 6.03 -0.51
C GLU A 64 -13.74 6.35 0.65
N LEU A 65 -12.97 7.43 0.59
CA LEU A 65 -11.99 7.75 1.62
C LEU A 65 -12.57 8.16 2.98
N GLY A 66 -13.84 8.58 3.06
CA GLY A 66 -14.50 8.83 4.35
C GLY A 66 -14.91 7.56 5.12
N ASN A 67 -14.84 6.39 4.48
CA ASN A 67 -15.10 5.11 5.12
C ASN A 67 -13.79 4.48 5.60
N ASP A 68 -13.61 4.37 6.92
CA ASP A 68 -12.38 3.84 7.53
C ASP A 68 -12.05 2.42 7.05
N GLN A 69 -13.05 1.54 6.94
CA GLN A 69 -12.84 0.15 6.52
C GLN A 69 -12.37 0.08 5.07
N TYR A 70 -13.02 0.83 4.17
CA TYR A 70 -12.63 0.89 2.76
C TYR A 70 -11.23 1.51 2.61
N ALA A 71 -10.91 2.54 3.38
CA ALA A 71 -9.59 3.15 3.40
C ALA A 71 -8.50 2.16 3.84
N HIS A 72 -8.77 1.29 4.83
CA HIS A 72 -7.84 0.23 5.24
C HIS A 72 -7.66 -0.84 4.16
N GLU A 73 -8.75 -1.27 3.52
CA GLU A 73 -8.72 -2.26 2.43
C GLU A 73 -7.89 -1.74 1.26
N MET A 74 -8.13 -0.49 0.83
CA MET A 74 -7.39 0.12 -0.27
C MET A 74 -5.89 0.29 0.05
N VAL A 75 -5.53 0.62 1.29
CA VAL A 75 -4.12 0.66 1.70
C VAL A 75 -3.48 -0.72 1.58
N LEU A 76 -4.13 -1.76 2.10
CA LEU A 76 -3.60 -3.12 2.05
C LEU A 76 -3.48 -3.62 0.61
N GLU A 77 -4.53 -3.43 -0.19
CA GLU A 77 -4.55 -3.83 -1.59
C GLU A 77 -3.45 -3.12 -2.38
N THR A 78 -3.30 -1.81 -2.20
CA THR A 78 -2.25 -1.04 -2.87
C THR A 78 -0.85 -1.48 -2.42
N PHE A 79 -0.63 -1.79 -1.13
CA PHE A 79 0.65 -2.34 -0.66
C PHE A 79 0.99 -3.72 -1.24
N LEU A 80 -0.03 -4.56 -1.48
CA LEU A 80 0.16 -5.90 -2.06
C LEU A 80 0.31 -5.85 -3.57
N HIS A 81 -0.41 -4.93 -4.23
CA HIS A 81 -0.38 -4.75 -5.67
C HIS A 81 0.91 -4.06 -6.12
N GLU A 82 1.30 -3.00 -5.40
CA GLU A 82 2.43 -2.17 -5.76
C GLU A 82 3.73 -2.70 -5.16
N GLY A 83 4.78 -2.74 -5.99
CA GLY A 83 6.12 -3.02 -5.53
C GLY A 83 6.71 -1.84 -4.73
N SER A 84 7.66 -2.13 -3.83
CA SER A 84 8.37 -1.12 -3.02
C SER A 84 8.95 0.05 -3.84
N ASN A 85 9.42 -0.23 -5.06
CA ASN A 85 9.94 0.78 -5.98
C ASN A 85 8.88 1.83 -6.35
N ARG A 86 7.63 1.43 -6.59
CA ARG A 86 6.56 2.37 -6.96
C ARG A 86 6.21 3.29 -5.79
N ILE A 87 6.17 2.74 -4.57
CA ILE A 87 5.93 3.51 -3.35
C ILE A 87 7.06 4.52 -3.14
N CYS A 88 8.32 4.11 -3.36
CA CYS A 88 9.47 5.03 -3.28
C CYS A 88 9.34 6.18 -4.29
N LEU A 89 9.01 5.88 -5.55
CA LEU A 89 8.79 6.90 -6.58
C LEU A 89 7.63 7.84 -6.24
N ALA A 90 6.53 7.32 -5.69
CA ALA A 90 5.40 8.14 -5.27
C ALA A 90 5.78 9.11 -4.12
N ARG A 91 6.69 8.70 -3.23
CA ARG A 91 7.24 9.60 -2.20
C ARG A 91 8.05 10.74 -2.81
N GLU A 92 8.91 10.43 -3.78
CA GLU A 92 9.68 11.43 -4.52
C GLU A 92 8.73 12.39 -5.28
N GLU A 93 7.69 11.87 -5.94
CA GLU A 93 6.65 12.67 -6.58
C GLU A 93 5.99 13.65 -5.60
N ILE A 94 5.63 13.18 -4.39
CA ILE A 94 5.02 13.99 -3.33
C ILE A 94 5.96 15.11 -2.87
N GLU A 95 7.25 14.85 -2.76
CA GLU A 95 8.25 15.85 -2.35
C GLU A 95 8.36 17.00 -3.35
N ASP A 96 8.13 16.73 -4.64
CA ASP A 96 8.18 17.71 -5.72
C ASP A 96 6.88 18.56 -5.86
N ILE A 97 5.80 18.20 -5.14
CA ILE A 97 4.52 18.92 -5.22
C ILE A 97 4.65 20.33 -4.63
N LYS A 98 4.42 21.33 -5.49
CA LYS A 98 4.52 22.74 -5.11
C LYS A 98 3.29 23.24 -4.34
N PRO A 99 3.47 23.99 -3.23
CA PRO A 99 2.37 24.65 -2.54
C PRO A 99 1.50 25.51 -3.47
N GLY A 100 0.19 25.43 -3.27
CA GLY A 100 -0.80 26.20 -4.05
C GLY A 100 -1.26 25.56 -5.37
N SER A 101 -0.72 24.40 -5.73
CA SER A 101 -1.24 23.58 -6.83
C SER A 101 -2.48 22.78 -6.42
N GLY A 102 -3.24 22.26 -7.40
CA GLY A 102 -4.36 21.34 -7.13
C GLY A 102 -3.88 20.05 -6.45
N ASP A 103 -2.76 19.52 -6.91
CA ASP A 103 -2.09 18.35 -6.33
C ASP A 103 -1.69 18.58 -4.87
N TYR A 104 -1.27 19.80 -4.52
CA TYR A 104 -0.97 20.15 -3.14
C TYR A 104 -2.22 20.12 -2.26
N ALA A 105 -3.37 20.61 -2.75
CA ALA A 105 -4.62 20.55 -2.02
C ALA A 105 -5.04 19.09 -1.78
N LEU A 106 -4.93 18.25 -2.81
CA LEU A 106 -5.18 16.82 -2.74
C LEU A 106 -4.26 16.13 -1.72
N LEU A 107 -2.96 16.41 -1.76
CA LEU A 107 -1.99 15.89 -0.82
C LEU A 107 -2.32 16.27 0.63
N MET A 108 -2.76 17.51 0.89
CA MET A 108 -3.16 17.91 2.25
C MET A 108 -4.36 17.12 2.76
N MET A 109 -5.33 16.80 1.89
CA MET A 109 -6.48 15.96 2.26
C MET A 109 -6.03 14.56 2.63
N ILE A 110 -5.14 13.97 1.82
CA ILE A 110 -4.56 12.65 2.09
C ILE A 110 -3.81 12.65 3.43
N ARG A 111 -2.91 13.62 3.65
CA ARG A 111 -2.14 13.73 4.91
C ARG A 111 -3.03 13.81 6.13
N ARG A 112 -4.08 14.63 6.05
CA ARG A 112 -5.06 14.74 7.13
C ARG A 112 -5.71 13.39 7.41
N ARG A 113 -6.16 12.68 6.37
CA ARG A 113 -6.83 11.39 6.53
C ARG A 113 -5.91 10.32 7.08
N VAL A 114 -4.66 10.27 6.62
CA VAL A 114 -3.65 9.35 7.15
C VAL A 114 -3.37 9.63 8.64
N ALA A 115 -3.29 10.91 9.03
CA ALA A 115 -3.12 11.28 10.42
C ALA A 115 -4.34 10.90 11.28
N GLU A 116 -5.56 11.01 10.75
CA GLU A 116 -6.78 10.60 11.45
C GLU A 116 -6.85 9.07 11.66
N LEU A 117 -6.47 8.28 10.65
CA LEU A 117 -6.56 6.81 10.69
C LEU A 117 -5.40 6.13 11.41
N TYR A 118 -4.17 6.63 11.21
CA TYR A 118 -2.93 5.94 11.61
C TYR A 118 -2.03 6.79 12.50
N GLY A 119 -2.32 8.07 12.65
CA GLY A 119 -1.59 8.95 13.55
C GLY A 119 -1.77 8.46 14.98
N ARG A 120 -0.67 8.03 15.61
CA ARG A 120 -0.69 7.76 17.05
C ARG A 120 -0.62 9.08 17.80
N PRO A 121 -1.50 9.34 18.77
CA PRO A 121 -1.25 10.40 19.75
C PRO A 121 0.05 10.05 20.49
N GLY A 122 1.12 10.82 20.27
CA GLY A 122 2.33 10.77 21.09
C GLY A 122 3.48 9.86 20.64
N VAL A 123 3.51 9.36 19.40
CA VAL A 123 4.73 8.72 18.85
C VAL A 123 5.46 9.74 17.97
N PRO A 124 6.63 10.26 18.39
CA PRO A 124 7.40 11.18 17.57
C PRO A 124 7.79 10.49 16.26
N ALA A 125 7.53 11.15 15.14
CA ALA A 125 8.06 10.72 13.84
C ALA A 125 9.58 10.55 13.96
N PRO A 126 10.17 9.40 13.60
CA PRO A 126 11.61 9.24 13.61
C PRO A 126 12.20 10.21 12.59
N ARG A 127 12.77 11.31 13.09
CA ARG A 127 13.51 12.29 12.29
C ARG A 127 14.67 11.56 11.63
N ARG A 128 14.57 11.27 10.32
CA ARG A 128 15.69 10.72 9.52
C ARG A 128 16.91 11.62 9.73
N ALA A 129 17.93 11.10 10.40
CA ALA A 129 19.25 11.70 10.36
C ALA A 129 19.78 11.49 8.95
N LEU A 130 19.78 12.55 8.14
CA LEU A 130 20.60 12.63 6.93
C LEU A 130 22.07 12.65 7.36
N THR A 131 22.63 11.51 7.73
CA THR A 131 24.07 11.31 7.77
C THR A 131 24.54 11.02 6.36
N ARG A 132 25.04 12.07 5.68
CA ARG A 132 25.98 11.93 4.57
C ARG A 132 27.21 11.19 5.10
N ALA A 133 27.56 10.08 4.48
CA ALA A 133 28.90 9.50 4.48
C ALA A 133 29.33 9.33 3.02
#